data_AF-A0A370N165-F1
#
_entry.id   AF-A0A370N165-F1
#
_cell.length_a   1.000
_cell.length_b   1.000
_cell.length_c   1.000
_cell.angle_alpha   90.00
_cell.angle_beta   90.00
_cell.angle_gamma   90.00
#
_symmetry.space_group_name_H-M   'P 1'
#
loop_
_entity.id
_entity.type
_entity.pdbx_description
1 polymer ?
#
loop_
_entity_poly.entity_id
_entity_poly.type
_entity_poly.pdbx_seq_one_letter_code
_entity_poly.pdbx_strand_id
1 'polypeptide(L)'
;MQAVYDYRYVITCSSLPNVFKREFRKLVRNRIDSSLDARTGRRYAVPAEAQCRRIAVLLEGFRVLRAGGFAPETPWNLKGKHLHYLRACWSSEGLPEQAVADRLRHWREFVVWTNKRALLPILSVFPREAEPRSPHTRAPSRALVHDGALLAIPVLTEAIVMAALTEHRGNLRKAARALGTTTGAVCHALTGGRARDEAIPGLTILN
;
A
#
# COMPACT_ATOMS: atom_id res chain seq x y z
N MET A 1 -12.60 18.37 5.02
CA MET A 1 -12.63 16.91 5.23
C MET A 1 -11.22 16.38 5.10
N GLN A 2 -10.58 15.96 6.20
CA GLN A 2 -9.20 15.47 6.14
C GLN A 2 -9.18 13.95 6.06
N ALA A 3 -8.71 13.42 4.93
CA ALA A 3 -8.56 11.99 4.71
C ALA A 3 -7.34 11.47 5.48
N VAL A 4 -7.53 10.41 6.27
CA VAL A 4 -6.43 9.76 7.00
C VAL A 4 -5.99 8.51 6.24
N TYR A 5 -4.72 8.50 5.85
CA TYR A 5 -4.09 7.37 5.21
C TYR A 5 -3.60 6.36 6.26
N ASP A 6 -4.25 5.19 6.32
CA ASP A 6 -3.77 4.05 7.10
C ASP A 6 -3.74 2.78 6.25
N TYR A 7 -2.54 2.24 6.03
CA TYR A 7 -2.38 1.01 5.25
C TYR A 7 -3.10 -0.19 5.88
N ARG A 8 -3.32 -0.18 7.20
CA ARG A 8 -4.03 -1.26 7.89
C ARG A 8 -5.50 -1.30 7.49
N TYR A 9 -6.10 -0.13 7.31
CA TYR A 9 -7.46 0.06 6.79
C TYR A 9 -7.53 -0.42 5.34
N VAL A 10 -6.57 -0.04 4.48
CA VAL A 10 -6.48 -0.53 3.09
C VAL A 10 -6.46 -2.06 3.03
N ILE A 11 -5.69 -2.72 3.90
CA ILE A 11 -5.68 -4.19 3.98
C ILE A 11 -7.07 -4.72 4.37
N THR A 12 -7.74 -4.10 5.34
CA THR A 12 -9.09 -4.51 5.78
C THR A 12 -10.11 -4.45 4.65
N CYS A 13 -10.08 -3.37 3.86
CA CYS A 13 -10.98 -3.13 2.73
C CYS A 13 -10.78 -4.11 1.56
N SER A 14 -9.67 -4.85 1.51
CA SER A 14 -9.46 -5.81 0.42
C SER A 14 -10.39 -7.02 0.51
N SER A 15 -10.80 -7.52 -0.65
CA SER A 15 -11.63 -8.73 -0.80
C SER A 15 -10.85 -10.05 -0.63
N LEU A 16 -9.56 -9.98 -0.26
CA LEU A 16 -8.74 -11.15 -0.02
C LEU A 16 -9.18 -11.90 1.25
N PRO A 17 -8.91 -13.22 1.36
CA PRO A 17 -9.27 -14.00 2.53
C PRO A 17 -8.68 -13.44 3.83
N ASN A 18 -9.40 -13.58 4.95
CA ASN A 18 -8.97 -13.05 6.25
C ASN A 18 -7.60 -13.61 6.71
N VAL A 19 -7.33 -14.88 6.42
CA VAL A 19 -6.02 -15.52 6.67
C VAL A 19 -4.93 -14.80 5.89
N PHE A 20 -5.15 -14.56 4.59
CA PHE A 20 -4.22 -13.82 3.75
C PHE A 20 -3.98 -12.41 4.29
N LYS A 21 -5.05 -11.66 4.59
CA LYS A 21 -4.99 -10.29 5.14
C LYS A 21 -4.15 -10.23 6.43
N ARG A 22 -4.32 -11.21 7.31
CA ARG A 22 -3.56 -11.32 8.56
C ARG A 22 -2.07 -11.53 8.30
N GLU A 23 -1.71 -12.49 7.45
CA GLU A 23 -0.31 -12.78 7.14
C GLU A 23 0.34 -11.63 6.36
N PHE A 24 -0.40 -10.98 5.47
CA PHE A 24 0.03 -9.78 4.77
C PHE A 24 0.28 -8.62 5.73
N ARG A 25 -0.61 -8.39 6.70
CA ARG A 25 -0.43 -7.37 7.74
C ARG A 25 0.80 -7.65 8.63
N LYS A 26 1.11 -8.91 8.93
CA LYS A 26 2.35 -9.28 9.63
C LYS A 26 3.59 -8.99 8.78
N LEU A 27 3.55 -9.34 7.50
CA LEU A 27 4.66 -9.16 6.57
C LEU A 27 5.07 -7.69 6.43
N VAL A 28 4.09 -6.78 6.30
CA VAL A 28 4.37 -5.36 6.00
C VAL A 28 4.68 -4.53 7.25
N ARG A 29 4.36 -5.06 8.44
CA ARG A 29 4.67 -4.43 9.72
C ARG A 29 6.17 -4.14 9.81
N ASN A 30 6.53 -2.91 10.16
CA ASN A 30 7.92 -2.42 10.28
C ASN A 30 8.75 -2.46 8.98
N ARG A 31 8.11 -2.66 7.82
CA ARG A 31 8.77 -2.66 6.50
C ARG A 31 8.19 -1.62 5.56
N ILE A 32 6.95 -1.21 5.80
CA ILE A 32 6.22 -0.29 4.94
C ILE A 32 6.62 1.17 5.16
N ASP A 33 7.05 1.51 6.37
CA ASP A 33 7.38 2.86 6.84
C ASP A 33 8.74 3.38 6.36
N SER A 34 9.60 2.50 5.87
CA SER A 34 10.93 2.81 5.44
C SER A 34 11.21 2.25 4.04
N SER A 35 11.87 3.07 3.22
CA SER A 35 12.43 2.63 1.95
C SER A 35 13.94 2.81 1.98
N LEU A 36 14.67 1.85 1.40
CA LEU A 36 16.12 1.92 1.27
C LEU A 36 16.45 2.45 -0.12
N ASP A 37 17.17 3.57 -0.18
CA ASP A 37 17.79 4.01 -1.43
C ASP A 37 18.98 3.10 -1.75
N ALA A 38 18.86 2.33 -2.83
CA ALA A 38 19.91 1.41 -3.27
C ALA A 38 21.21 2.13 -3.65
N ARG A 39 21.15 3.40 -4.07
CA ARG A 39 22.32 4.17 -4.51
C ARG A 39 23.11 4.75 -3.33
N THR A 40 22.42 5.19 -2.29
CA THR A 40 23.04 5.89 -1.14
C THR A 40 23.07 5.06 0.14
N GLY A 41 22.39 3.90 0.17
CA GLY A 41 22.25 3.06 1.36
C GLY A 41 21.41 3.71 2.47
N ARG A 42 20.83 4.89 2.24
CA ARG A 42 20.06 5.62 3.25
C ARG A 42 18.63 5.11 3.33
N ARG A 43 18.10 5.04 4.54
CA ARG A 43 16.69 4.76 4.80
C ARG A 43 15.93 6.07 4.87
N TYR A 44 14.82 6.14 4.15
CA TYR A 44 13.92 7.29 4.15
C TYR A 44 12.55 6.88 4.67
N ALA A 45 11.95 7.76 5.46
CA ALA A 45 10.58 7.61 5.89
C ALA A 45 9.65 7.71 4.66
N VAL A 46 8.74 6.76 4.53
CA VAL A 46 7.76 6.73 3.43
C VAL A 46 6.49 7.44 3.92
N PRO A 47 6.00 8.48 3.21
CA PRO A 47 4.74 9.14 3.57
C PRO A 47 3.55 8.18 3.61
N ALA A 48 2.60 8.41 4.52
CA ALA A 48 1.46 7.50 4.75
C ALA A 48 0.63 7.19 3.48
N GLU A 49 0.44 8.18 2.60
CA GLU A 49 -0.22 7.96 1.31
C GLU A 49 0.57 6.98 0.43
N ALA A 50 1.88 7.17 0.31
CA ALA A 50 2.74 6.30 -0.49
C ALA A 50 2.77 4.86 0.07
N GLN A 51 2.70 4.71 1.40
CA GLN A 51 2.51 3.41 2.04
C GLN A 51 1.19 2.76 1.61
N CYS A 52 0.08 3.47 1.69
CA CYS A 52 -1.24 2.99 1.32
C CYS A 52 -1.32 2.60 -0.16
N ARG A 53 -0.71 3.41 -1.03
CA ARG A 53 -0.60 3.17 -2.47
C ARG A 53 0.13 1.87 -2.78
N ARG A 54 1.32 1.69 -2.21
CA ARG A 54 2.09 0.44 -2.38
C ARG A 54 1.28 -0.77 -1.96
N ILE A 55 0.58 -0.67 -0.83
CA ILE A 55 -0.26 -1.75 -0.28
C ILE A 55 -1.45 -2.04 -1.19
N ALA A 56 -2.14 -1.02 -1.70
CA ALA A 56 -3.23 -1.18 -2.66
C ALA A 56 -2.77 -1.90 -3.94
N VAL A 57 -1.63 -1.49 -4.51
CA VAL A 57 -1.05 -2.14 -5.71
C VAL A 57 -0.73 -3.62 -5.46
N LEU A 58 -0.16 -3.95 -4.30
CA LEU A 58 0.16 -5.34 -3.96
C LEU A 58 -1.10 -6.19 -3.76
N LEU A 59 -2.07 -5.69 -3.00
CA LEU A 59 -3.34 -6.38 -2.76
C LEU A 59 -4.11 -6.60 -4.06
N GLU A 60 -4.11 -5.61 -4.95
CA GLU A 60 -4.72 -5.71 -6.27
C GLU A 60 -4.04 -6.80 -7.12
N GLY A 61 -2.71 -6.86 -7.17
CA GLY A 61 -2.08 -7.95 -7.91
C GLY A 61 -2.37 -9.33 -7.30
N PHE A 62 -2.50 -9.45 -5.98
CA PHE A 62 -2.99 -10.71 -5.38
C PHE A 62 -4.45 -11.03 -5.77
N ARG A 63 -5.30 -10.01 -5.93
CA ARG A 63 -6.67 -10.20 -6.46
C ARG A 63 -6.65 -10.68 -7.91
N VAL A 64 -5.82 -10.07 -8.76
CA VAL A 64 -5.63 -10.48 -10.16
C VAL A 64 -5.11 -11.91 -10.26
N LEU A 65 -4.18 -12.30 -9.40
CA LEU A 65 -3.71 -13.69 -9.33
C LEU A 65 -4.85 -14.67 -9.03
N ARG A 66 -5.72 -14.33 -8.06
CA ARG A 66 -6.89 -15.16 -7.72
C ARG A 66 -7.91 -15.23 -8.84
N ALA A 67 -8.17 -14.12 -9.53
CA ALA A 67 -9.01 -14.11 -10.71
C ALA A 67 -8.44 -14.98 -11.85
N GLY A 68 -7.11 -15.04 -11.97
CA GLY A 68 -6.39 -15.92 -12.90
C GLY A 68 -6.27 -17.39 -12.48
N GLY A 69 -7.00 -17.83 -11.45
CA GLY A 69 -7.00 -19.21 -10.96
C GLY A 69 -5.84 -19.56 -10.02
N PHE A 70 -4.94 -18.62 -9.68
CA PHE A 70 -3.94 -18.85 -8.65
C PHE A 70 -4.53 -18.59 -7.27
N ALA A 71 -4.47 -19.56 -6.36
CA ALA A 71 -4.96 -19.38 -4.98
C ALA A 71 -3.81 -19.28 -3.96
N PRO A 72 -3.02 -18.18 -3.92
CA PRO A 72 -2.05 -18.01 -2.84
C PRO A 72 -2.80 -17.84 -1.51
N GLU A 73 -2.64 -18.80 -0.61
CA GLU A 73 -3.25 -18.76 0.72
C GLU A 73 -2.63 -17.66 1.60
N THR A 74 -1.33 -17.44 1.42
CA THR A 74 -0.56 -16.42 2.13
C THR A 74 0.34 -15.65 1.16
N PRO A 75 0.78 -14.42 1.51
CA PRO A 75 1.76 -13.67 0.72
C PRO A 75 3.08 -14.43 0.48
N TRP A 76 3.42 -15.37 1.36
CA TRP A 76 4.65 -16.17 1.28
C TRP A 76 4.62 -17.22 0.17
N ASN A 77 3.43 -17.60 -0.31
CA ASN A 77 3.24 -18.55 -1.40
C ASN A 77 3.57 -17.95 -2.79
N LEU A 78 4.09 -16.72 -2.85
CA LEU A 78 4.55 -16.10 -4.10
C LEU A 78 5.65 -16.95 -4.77
N LYS A 79 5.49 -17.22 -6.06
CA LYS A 79 6.38 -17.99 -6.94
C LYS A 79 6.56 -17.25 -8.27
N GLY A 80 7.60 -17.61 -9.04
CA GLY A 80 7.89 -16.97 -10.33
C GLY A 80 6.72 -16.97 -11.32
N LYS A 81 5.98 -18.09 -11.43
CA LYS A 81 4.79 -18.18 -12.28
C LYS A 81 3.73 -17.10 -12.00
N HIS A 82 3.59 -16.68 -10.75
CA HIS A 82 2.65 -15.62 -10.37
C HIS A 82 3.11 -14.27 -10.92
N LEU A 83 4.41 -13.98 -10.84
CA LEU A 83 4.98 -12.72 -11.37
C LEU A 83 4.93 -12.67 -12.89
N HIS A 84 5.19 -13.79 -13.58
CA HIS A 84 5.01 -13.88 -15.03
C HIS A 84 3.56 -13.62 -15.44
N TYR A 85 2.60 -14.22 -14.74
CA TYR A 85 1.18 -13.98 -14.99
C TYR A 85 0.81 -12.50 -14.81
N LEU A 86 1.19 -11.90 -13.67
CA LEU A 86 0.91 -10.48 -13.41
C LEU A 86 1.48 -9.56 -14.48
N ARG A 87 2.71 -9.85 -14.93
CA ARG A 87 3.34 -9.07 -15.99
C ARG A 87 2.60 -9.22 -17.32
N ALA A 88 2.21 -10.44 -17.69
CA ALA A 88 1.40 -10.67 -18.89
C ALA A 88 0.07 -9.90 -18.83
N CYS A 89 -0.62 -9.90 -17.68
CA CYS A 89 -1.82 -9.10 -17.48
C CYS A 89 -1.56 -7.61 -17.72
N TRP A 90 -0.55 -7.01 -17.07
CA TRP A 90 -0.28 -5.58 -17.22
C TRP A 90 0.14 -5.19 -18.64
N SER A 91 0.84 -6.07 -19.35
CA SER A 91 1.15 -5.86 -20.77
C SER A 91 -0.11 -5.90 -21.65
N SER A 92 -1.09 -6.74 -21.31
CA SER A 92 -2.37 -6.81 -22.03
C SER A 92 -3.36 -5.70 -21.68
N GLU A 93 -3.22 -5.05 -20.52
CA GLU A 93 -4.10 -3.97 -20.05
C GLU A 93 -3.92 -2.64 -20.81
N GLY A 94 -2.93 -2.54 -21.72
CA GLY A 94 -2.69 -1.32 -22.50
C GLY A 94 -2.24 -0.11 -21.66
N LEU A 95 -1.70 -0.36 -20.47
CA LEU A 95 -1.27 0.70 -19.56
C LEU A 95 -0.02 1.42 -20.09
N PRO A 96 0.15 2.73 -19.78
CA PRO A 96 1.39 3.43 -20.05
C PRO A 96 2.58 2.71 -19.44
N GLU A 97 3.72 2.70 -20.14
CA GLU A 97 4.95 2.05 -19.69
C GLU A 97 5.37 2.49 -18.27
N GLN A 98 5.21 3.79 -17.98
CA GLN A 98 5.47 4.34 -16.66
C GLN A 98 4.60 3.74 -15.55
N ALA A 99 3.32 3.49 -15.82
CA ALA A 99 2.40 2.89 -14.86
C ALA A 99 2.76 1.42 -14.58
N VAL A 100 3.20 0.68 -15.61
CA VAL A 100 3.72 -0.69 -15.47
C VAL A 100 5.02 -0.69 -14.65
N ALA A 101 5.93 0.25 -14.91
CA ALA A 101 7.17 0.41 -14.16
C ALA A 101 6.92 0.72 -12.68
N ASP A 102 5.93 1.58 -12.37
CA ASP A 102 5.54 1.89 -11.00
C ASP A 102 4.96 0.67 -10.26
N ARG A 103 4.12 -0.14 -10.92
CA ARG A 103 3.64 -1.41 -10.36
C ARG A 103 4.81 -2.36 -10.09
N LEU A 104 5.71 -2.55 -11.06
CA LEU A 104 6.89 -3.40 -10.92
C LEU A 104 7.79 -2.96 -9.76
N ARG A 105 7.96 -1.65 -9.55
CA ARG A 105 8.72 -1.11 -8.41
C ARG A 105 8.15 -1.59 -7.06
N HIS A 106 6.84 -1.51 -6.87
CA HIS A 106 6.19 -1.99 -5.64
C HIS A 106 6.34 -3.50 -5.44
N TRP A 107 6.26 -4.27 -6.53
CA TRP A 107 6.46 -5.72 -6.49
C TRP A 107 7.90 -6.12 -6.19
N ARG A 108 8.90 -5.36 -6.65
CA ARG A 108 10.31 -5.59 -6.29
C ARG A 108 10.55 -5.43 -4.79
N GLU A 109 9.99 -4.39 -4.19
CA GLU A 109 10.08 -4.15 -2.74
C GLU A 109 9.43 -5.30 -1.97
N PHE A 110 8.27 -5.78 -2.43
CA PHE A 110 7.60 -6.93 -1.82
C PHE A 110 8.42 -8.23 -1.92
N VAL A 111 9.07 -8.48 -3.06
CA VAL A 111 9.97 -9.63 -3.24
C VAL A 111 11.15 -9.56 -2.27
N VAL A 112 11.67 -8.36 -2.01
CA VAL A 112 12.71 -8.16 -0.98
C VAL A 112 12.16 -8.44 0.43
N TRP A 113 10.96 -7.97 0.77
CA TRP A 113 10.34 -8.22 2.08
C TRP A 113 10.05 -9.71 2.35
N THR A 114 9.78 -10.48 1.30
CA THR A 114 9.57 -11.93 1.39
C THR A 114 10.86 -12.74 1.31
N ASN A 115 12.02 -12.08 1.21
CA ASN A 115 13.34 -12.68 1.03
C ASN A 115 13.46 -13.58 -0.21
N LYS A 116 12.67 -13.34 -1.25
CA LYS A 116 12.63 -14.15 -2.48
C LYS A 116 13.43 -13.50 -3.61
N ARG A 117 14.65 -13.02 -3.32
CA ARG A 117 15.45 -12.20 -4.25
C ARG A 117 15.70 -12.85 -5.62
N ALA A 118 15.69 -14.18 -5.69
CA ALA A 118 15.76 -14.93 -6.95
C ALA A 118 14.62 -14.61 -7.94
N LEU A 119 13.53 -13.99 -7.48
CA LEU A 119 12.41 -13.55 -8.32
C LEU A 119 12.60 -12.15 -8.92
N LEU A 120 13.60 -11.38 -8.46
CA LEU A 120 13.84 -10.02 -8.96
C LEU A 120 14.11 -9.94 -10.47
N PRO A 121 14.80 -10.91 -11.12
CA PRO A 121 15.00 -10.89 -12.57
C PRO A 121 13.69 -10.93 -13.38
N ILE A 122 12.61 -11.50 -12.85
CA ILE A 122 11.30 -11.53 -13.53
C ILE A 122 10.65 -10.13 -13.54
N LEU A 123 10.99 -9.32 -12.54
CA LEU A 123 10.48 -7.96 -12.35
C LEU A 123 11.40 -6.90 -12.96
N SER A 124 12.48 -7.29 -13.63
CA SER A 124 13.32 -6.35 -14.38
C SER A 124 12.50 -5.74 -15.51
N VAL A 125 12.77 -4.47 -15.83
CA VAL A 125 12.23 -3.89 -17.06
C VAL A 125 12.98 -4.61 -18.18
N PHE A 126 12.26 -5.24 -19.11
CA PHE A 126 12.93 -5.73 -20.31
C PHE A 126 13.52 -4.52 -21.03
N PRO A 127 14.79 -4.54 -21.46
CA PRO A 127 15.22 -3.60 -22.47
C PRO A 127 14.35 -3.88 -23.69
N ARG A 128 13.62 -2.86 -24.14
CA ARG A 128 13.18 -2.80 -25.52
C ARG A 128 14.43 -3.00 -26.37
N GLU A 129 14.36 -3.92 -27.32
CA GLU A 129 15.43 -4.11 -28.30
C GLU A 129 15.78 -2.76 -28.97
N ALA A 130 17.07 -2.64 -29.27
CA ALA A 130 17.84 -1.42 -29.48
C ALA A 130 17.23 -0.33 -30.39
N GLU A 131 17.25 0.91 -29.89
CA GLU A 131 17.70 2.05 -30.70
C GLU A 131 18.72 2.87 -29.89
N PRO A 132 19.83 3.32 -30.49
CA PRO A 132 20.90 3.99 -29.78
C PRO A 132 20.52 5.46 -29.52
N ARG A 133 20.47 5.87 -28.24
CA ARG A 133 20.42 7.29 -27.89
C ARG A 133 21.57 7.66 -26.96
N SER A 134 22.38 8.59 -27.46
CA SER A 134 23.58 9.18 -26.87
C SER A 134 23.34 9.92 -25.53
N PRO A 135 24.40 10.21 -24.77
CA PRO A 135 24.32 10.43 -23.34
C PRO A 135 24.58 11.89 -22.96
N HIS A 136 23.57 12.72 -22.70
CA HIS A 136 23.80 13.99 -21.99
C HIS A 136 22.66 14.42 -21.06
N THR A 137 23.12 14.91 -19.91
CA THR A 137 22.49 15.88 -18.98
C THR A 137 21.94 15.32 -17.67
N ARG A 138 22.45 15.92 -16.59
CA ARG A 138 22.41 15.52 -15.19
C ARG A 138 21.57 16.51 -14.37
N ALA A 139 20.57 15.99 -13.64
CA ALA A 139 19.92 16.49 -12.40
C ALA A 139 19.16 17.85 -12.45
N PRO A 140 18.29 18.20 -11.46
CA PRO A 140 17.83 17.49 -10.24
C PRO A 140 16.29 17.41 -10.04
N SER A 141 15.87 16.63 -9.03
CA SER A 141 14.66 16.71 -8.19
C SER A 141 13.32 17.20 -8.76
N ARG A 142 12.29 16.33 -8.79
CA ARG A 142 10.90 16.75 -8.53
C ARG A 142 10.07 15.58 -8.00
N ALA A 143 9.30 15.82 -6.95
CA ALA A 143 8.33 14.89 -6.39
C ALA A 143 7.39 14.39 -7.49
N LEU A 144 7.54 13.13 -7.90
CA LEU A 144 6.69 12.55 -8.92
C LEU A 144 5.41 12.06 -8.28
N VAL A 145 4.44 12.98 -8.25
CA VAL A 145 3.02 12.67 -8.22
C VAL A 145 2.73 11.93 -9.53
N HIS A 146 2.63 10.61 -9.48
CA HIS A 146 2.31 9.78 -10.64
C HIS A 146 0.80 9.50 -10.66
N ASP A 147 0.14 10.19 -11.59
CA ASP A 147 -1.21 9.90 -12.04
C ASP A 147 -1.13 9.09 -13.34
N GLY A 148 -1.86 7.98 -13.39
CA GLY A 148 -1.73 6.95 -14.43
C GLY A 148 -2.34 5.65 -13.94
N ALA A 149 -3.67 5.59 -13.93
CA ALA A 149 -4.51 4.53 -13.38
C ALA A 149 -4.37 4.36 -11.85
N LEU A 150 -4.70 5.42 -11.10
CA LEU A 150 -4.75 5.40 -9.64
C LEU A 150 -5.77 4.35 -9.18
N LEU A 151 -5.29 3.24 -8.62
CA LEU A 151 -6.13 2.42 -7.76
C LEU A 151 -6.69 3.34 -6.68
N ALA A 152 -8.02 3.44 -6.58
CA ALA A 152 -8.67 4.25 -5.57
C ALA A 152 -8.23 3.75 -4.20
N ILE A 153 -7.38 4.54 -3.53
CA ILE A 153 -6.81 4.17 -2.23
C ILE A 153 -7.92 4.37 -1.19
N PRO A 154 -8.35 3.33 -0.47
CA PRO A 154 -9.29 3.49 0.63
C PRO A 154 -8.69 4.42 1.68
N VAL A 155 -9.37 5.53 1.96
CA VAL A 155 -8.99 6.49 2.98
C VAL A 155 -9.95 6.42 4.15
N LEU A 156 -9.42 6.58 5.36
CA LEU A 156 -10.24 6.66 6.55
C LEU A 156 -10.78 8.10 6.66
N THR A 157 -12.10 8.25 6.57
CA THR A 157 -12.79 9.53 6.71
C THR A 157 -13.56 9.60 8.01
N GLU A 158 -13.88 10.81 8.46
CA GLU A 158 -14.72 11.05 9.62
C GLU A 158 -16.06 10.31 9.51
N ALA A 159 -16.72 10.34 8.35
CA ALA A 159 -18.00 9.66 8.13
C ALA A 159 -17.90 8.14 8.34
N ILE A 160 -16.83 7.51 7.85
CA ILE A 160 -16.58 6.07 8.03
C ILE A 160 -16.35 5.75 9.51
N VAL A 161 -15.59 6.61 10.21
CA VAL A 161 -15.33 6.46 11.63
C VAL A 161 -16.60 6.63 12.47
N MET A 162 -17.40 7.66 12.18
CA MET A 162 -18.65 7.92 12.89
C MET A 162 -19.65 6.79 12.69
N ALA A 163 -19.76 6.24 11.48
CA ALA A 163 -20.59 5.06 11.23
C ALA A 163 -20.16 3.86 12.10
N ALA A 164 -18.86 3.55 12.14
CA ALA A 164 -18.32 2.45 12.94
C ALA A 164 -18.49 2.69 14.46
N LEU A 165 -18.39 3.94 14.92
CA LEU A 165 -18.63 4.28 16.32
C LEU A 165 -20.10 4.13 16.69
N THR A 166 -21.02 4.58 15.84
CA THR A 166 -22.47 4.41 16.06
C THR A 166 -22.83 2.93 16.14
N GLU A 167 -22.35 2.11 15.21
CA GLU A 167 -22.57 0.65 15.23
C GLU A 167 -22.08 0.00 16.53
N HIS A 168 -20.97 0.48 17.07
CA HIS A 168 -20.37 -0.04 18.30
C HIS A 168 -20.64 0.80 19.55
N ARG A 169 -21.72 1.59 19.56
CA ARG A 169 -22.20 2.37 20.72
C ARG A 169 -21.12 3.28 21.33
N GLY A 170 -20.35 3.96 20.48
CA GLY A 170 -19.26 4.85 20.89
C GLY A 170 -17.99 4.14 21.37
N ASN A 171 -17.91 2.80 21.32
CA ASN A 171 -16.72 2.09 21.78
C ASN A 171 -15.57 2.20 20.76
N LEU A 172 -14.63 3.10 21.05
CA LEU A 172 -13.48 3.39 20.20
C LEU A 172 -12.64 2.15 19.85
N ARG A 173 -12.41 1.26 20.81
CA ARG A 173 -11.59 0.05 20.59
C ARG A 173 -12.30 -0.93 19.66
N LYS A 174 -13.62 -1.10 19.80
CA LYS A 174 -14.43 -1.95 18.91
C LYS A 174 -14.49 -1.36 17.49
N ALA A 175 -14.72 -0.06 17.36
CA ALA A 175 -14.71 0.64 16.08
C ALA A 175 -13.35 0.52 15.36
N ALA A 176 -12.25 0.79 16.06
CA ALA A 176 -10.90 0.62 15.49
C ALA A 176 -10.65 -0.83 15.03
N ARG A 177 -11.10 -1.82 15.81
CA ARG A 177 -10.97 -3.24 15.46
C ARG A 177 -11.80 -3.62 14.24
N ALA A 178 -13.03 -3.12 14.12
CA ALA A 178 -13.91 -3.38 12.98
C ALA A 178 -13.33 -2.80 11.68
N LEU A 179 -12.81 -1.58 11.74
CA LEU A 179 -12.09 -0.93 10.64
C LEU A 179 -10.69 -1.56 10.41
N GLY A 180 -10.22 -2.38 11.34
CA GLY A 180 -8.88 -2.97 11.32
C GLY A 180 -7.75 -1.95 11.32
N THR A 181 -7.99 -0.80 11.96
CA THR A 181 -7.04 0.31 12.17
C THR A 181 -6.69 0.44 13.66
N THR A 182 -6.00 1.50 14.06
CA THR A 182 -5.66 1.82 15.46
C THR A 182 -6.62 2.86 16.01
N THR A 183 -6.81 2.87 17.33
CA THR A 183 -7.61 3.92 18.00
C THR A 183 -7.05 5.32 17.72
N GLY A 184 -5.73 5.46 17.61
CA GLY A 184 -5.09 6.73 17.25
C GLY A 184 -5.48 7.24 15.86
N ALA A 185 -5.54 6.36 14.85
CA ALA A 185 -5.98 6.75 13.51
C ALA A 185 -7.47 7.13 13.47
N VAL A 186 -8.29 6.41 14.23
CA VAL A 186 -9.71 6.76 14.42
C VAL A 186 -9.86 8.15 15.06
N CYS A 187 -9.13 8.43 16.14
CA CYS A 187 -9.12 9.76 16.75
C CYS A 187 -8.61 10.85 15.80
N HIS A 188 -7.53 10.58 15.06
CA HIS A 188 -6.99 11.54 14.10
C HIS A 188 -7.98 11.88 12.97
N ALA A 189 -8.79 10.91 12.55
CA ALA A 189 -9.83 11.13 11.55
C ALA A 189 -11.00 11.97 12.10
N LEU A 190 -11.33 11.84 13.39
CA LEU A 190 -12.34 12.66 14.07
C LEU A 190 -11.87 14.10 14.32
N THR A 191 -10.62 14.28 14.74
CA THR A 191 -10.10 15.61 15.10
C THR A 191 -9.60 16.40 13.90
N GLY A 192 -9.65 15.83 12.69
CA GLY A 192 -9.08 16.44 11.49
C GLY A 192 -7.60 16.78 11.66
N GLY A 193 -6.84 15.92 12.34
CA GLY A 193 -5.41 16.15 12.58
C GLY A 193 -5.07 17.32 13.52
N ARG A 194 -6.05 17.94 14.19
CA ARG A 194 -5.77 18.91 15.25
C ARG A 194 -5.09 18.20 16.42
N ALA A 195 -4.02 18.81 16.93
CA ALA A 195 -3.29 18.32 18.09
C ALA A 195 -4.22 18.21 19.30
N ARG A 196 -3.94 17.24 20.18
CA ARG A 196 -4.67 16.99 21.43
C ARG A 196 -4.84 18.22 22.34
N ASP A 197 -4.07 19.28 22.10
CA ASP A 197 -4.07 20.50 22.91
C ASP A 197 -5.16 21.51 22.51
N GLU A 198 -5.82 21.35 21.34
CA GLU A 198 -7.07 22.08 21.08
C GLU A 198 -8.24 21.25 21.63
N ALA A 199 -8.42 21.39 22.93
CA ALA A 199 -9.49 20.80 23.72
C ALA A 199 -10.86 20.91 23.03
N ILE A 200 -11.50 19.75 22.83
CA ILE A 200 -12.96 19.70 22.75
C ILE A 200 -13.47 19.86 24.19
N PRO A 201 -14.26 20.90 24.53
CA PRO A 201 -14.86 20.98 25.86
C PRO A 201 -15.81 19.79 26.04
N GLY A 202 -15.52 18.88 26.98
CA GLY A 202 -16.50 17.89 27.45
C GLY A 202 -16.14 16.41 27.38
N LEU A 203 -14.93 16.01 26.95
CA LEU A 203 -14.50 14.59 27.02
C LEU A 203 -13.41 14.39 28.08
N THR A 204 -13.84 14.27 29.34
CA THR A 204 -13.01 13.73 30.41
C THR A 204 -12.84 12.22 30.21
N ILE A 205 -11.65 11.78 29.83
CA ILE A 205 -11.25 10.37 29.91
C ILE A 205 -10.59 10.21 31.28
N LEU A 206 -11.26 9.51 32.20
CA LEU A 206 -10.66 9.03 33.44
C LEU A 206 -9.63 7.93 33.11
N ASN A 207 -8.45 8.05 33.73
CA ASN A 207 -7.26 7.22 33.53
C ASN A 207 -7.49 5.72 33.76
#